data_AF-A0A432FAT9-F1
#
_entry.id   AF-A0A432FAT9-F1
#
_cell.length_a   1.000
_cell.length_b   1.000
_cell.length_c   1.000
_cell.angle_alpha   90.00
_cell.angle_beta   90.00
_cell.angle_gamma   90.00
#
_symmetry.space_group_name_H-M   'P 1'
#
loop_
_entity.id
_entity.type
_entity.pdbx_description
1 polymer ?
#
loop_
_entity_poly.entity_id
_entity_poly.type
_entity_poly.pdbx_seq_one_letter_code
_entity_poly.pdbx_strand_id
1 'polypeptide(L)' 'MIAEDKKSLYPPFTAIDGLGLSAAKSIVKARNEGKFTSIKNLMNRTSLKKTSMQKLKNIGVLKELDETDQISFDLGI' A
#
# COMPACT_ATOMS: atom_id res chain seq x y z
N MET A 1 -11.28 -0.71 12.64
CA MET A 1 -11.53 0.72 12.39
C MET A 1 -12.92 0.82 11.79
N ILE A 2 -13.78 1.70 12.31
CA ILE A 2 -15.14 1.88 11.79
C ILE A 2 -15.04 2.62 10.45
N ALA A 3 -15.75 2.16 9.44
CA ALA A 3 -15.80 2.80 8.14
C ALA A 3 -16.61 4.11 8.19
N GLU A 4 -16.46 4.95 7.18
CA GLU A 4 -17.11 6.27 7.13
C GLU A 4 -18.64 6.19 7.22
N ASP A 5 -19.23 5.12 6.68
CA ASP A 5 -20.66 4.82 6.76
C ASP A 5 -21.18 4.48 8.17
N LYS A 6 -20.28 4.33 9.16
CA LYS A 6 -20.54 3.91 10.55
C LYS A 6 -21.26 2.56 10.70
N LYS A 7 -21.30 1.75 9.65
CA LYS A 7 -21.96 0.44 9.60
C LYS A 7 -21.01 -0.69 9.23
N SER A 8 -19.90 -0.34 8.60
CA SER A 8 -18.89 -1.29 8.13
C SER A 8 -17.59 -1.17 8.93
N LEU A 9 -16.74 -2.19 8.82
CA LEU A 9 -15.41 -2.19 9.41
C LEU A 9 -14.36 -2.30 8.30
N TYR A 10 -13.30 -1.49 8.39
CA TYR A 10 -12.10 -1.73 7.60
C TYR A 10 -11.34 -2.91 8.22
N PRO A 11 -11.15 -4.02 7.48
CA PRO A 11 -10.43 -5.17 7.99
C PRO A 11 -8.93 -4.83 8.17
N PRO A 12 -8.24 -5.49 9.11
CA PRO A 12 -6.78 -5.37 9.19
C PRO A 12 -6.13 -6.06 7.99
N PHE A 13 -4.89 -5.66 7.65
CA PHE A 13 -4.12 -6.34 6.58
C PHE A 13 -3.93 -7.84 6.84
N THR A 14 -3.91 -8.27 8.10
CA THR A 14 -3.80 -9.68 8.49
C THR A 14 -5.02 -10.53 8.13
N ALA A 15 -6.13 -9.91 7.73
CA ALA A 15 -7.28 -10.63 7.17
C ALA A 15 -7.04 -11.11 5.73
N ILE A 16 -6.01 -10.59 5.05
CA ILE A 16 -5.63 -10.99 3.70
C ILE A 16 -4.67 -12.16 3.81
N ASP A 17 -5.04 -13.30 3.21
CA ASP A 17 -4.20 -14.49 3.21
C ASP A 17 -2.80 -14.19 2.62
N GLY A 18 -1.75 -14.62 3.33
CA GLY A 18 -0.36 -14.34 2.97
C GLY A 18 0.15 -12.93 3.32
N LEU A 19 -0.62 -12.09 4.02
CA LEU A 19 -0.14 -10.87 4.68
C LEU A 19 -0.07 -11.08 6.20
N GLY A 20 1.05 -11.63 6.68
CA GLY A 20 1.27 -11.81 8.11
C GLY A 20 1.48 -10.50 8.89
N LEU A 21 1.51 -10.60 10.22
CA LEU A 21 1.64 -9.47 11.14
C LEU A 21 2.86 -8.57 10.85
N SER A 22 3.99 -9.15 10.44
CA SER A 22 5.21 -8.39 10.11
C SER A 22 5.01 -7.46 8.90
N ALA A 23 4.39 -7.96 7.83
CA ALA A 23 4.06 -7.15 6.66
C ALA A 23 3.02 -6.08 7.00
N ALA A 24 1.98 -6.44 7.77
CA ALA A 24 0.98 -5.48 8.24
C ALA A 24 1.62 -4.33 9.05
N LYS A 25 2.54 -4.64 9.97
CA LYS A 25 3.25 -3.65 10.78
C LYS A 25 4.17 -2.77 9.93
N SER A 26 4.87 -3.32 8.94
CA SER A 26 5.74 -2.51 8.08
C SER A 26 4.95 -1.51 7.21
N ILE A 27 3.77 -1.89 6.70
CA ILE A 27 2.87 -0.97 6.00
C ILE A 27 2.43 0.17 6.92
N VAL A 28 1.99 -0.15 8.16
CA VAL A 28 1.55 0.86 9.13
C VAL A 28 2.69 1.79 9.54
N LYS A 29 3.92 1.27 9.71
CA LYS A 29 5.09 2.10 9.98
C LYS A 29 5.39 3.02 8.79
N ALA A 30 5.51 2.47 7.59
CA ALA A 30 5.85 3.24 6.40
C ALA A 30 4.81 4.33 6.11
N ARG A 31 3.50 4.05 6.19
CA ARG A 31 2.48 5.09 5.94
C ARG A 31 2.56 6.26 6.92
N ASN A 32 3.05 6.04 8.15
CA ASN A 32 3.21 7.10 9.15
C ASN A 32 4.39 8.04 8.81
N GLU A 33 5.36 7.57 8.02
CA GLU A 33 6.47 8.38 7.53
C GLU A 33 6.09 9.21 6.29
N GLY A 34 4.92 8.94 5.68
CA GLY A 34 4.41 9.68 4.52
C GLY A 34 3.58 8.79 3.59
N LYS A 35 2.75 9.44 2.75
CA LYS A 35 1.89 8.76 1.77
C LYS A 35 2.71 7.90 0.79
N PHE A 36 2.11 6.84 0.28
CA PHE A 36 2.68 6.07 -0.83
C PHE A 36 2.37 6.77 -2.15
N THR A 37 3.39 7.00 -2.97
CA THR A 37 3.29 7.70 -4.26
C THR A 37 3.15 6.75 -5.44
N SER A 38 3.63 5.52 -5.29
CA SER A 38 3.57 4.48 -6.32
C SER A 38 3.65 3.07 -5.70
N ILE A 39 3.36 2.06 -6.50
CA ILE A 39 3.54 0.64 -6.13
C ILE A 39 5.01 0.35 -5.83
N LYS A 40 5.95 0.93 -6.61
CA LYS A 40 7.39 0.85 -6.33
C LYS A 40 7.76 1.50 -5.00
N ASN A 41 7.21 2.67 -4.68
CA ASN A 41 7.42 3.34 -3.40
C ASN A 41 6.94 2.47 -2.22
N LEU A 42 5.75 1.88 -2.34
CA LEU A 42 5.20 0.95 -1.35
C LEU A 42 6.11 -0.27 -1.16
N MET A 43 6.57 -0.88 -2.26
CA MET A 43 7.45 -2.05 -2.21
C MET A 43 8.80 -1.72 -1.54
N ASN A 44 9.37 -0.55 -1.83
CA ASN A 44 10.67 -0.15 -1.27
C ASN A 44 10.61 0.17 0.23
N ARG A 45 9.45 0.61 0.73
CA ARG A 45 9.27 1.08 2.12
C ARG A 45 8.68 0.03 3.06
N THR A 46 8.23 -1.11 2.53
CA THR A 46 7.56 -2.16 3.32
C THR A 46 8.25 -3.50 3.13
N SER A 47 7.95 -4.44 4.01
CA SER A 47 8.43 -5.83 3.92
C SER A 47 7.52 -6.71 3.05
N LEU A 48 6.73 -6.12 2.16
CA LEU A 48 5.84 -6.86 1.26
C LEU A 48 6.63 -7.65 0.22
N LYS A 49 6.30 -8.94 0.09
CA LYS A 49 6.85 -9.81 -0.96
C LYS A 49 6.02 -9.68 -2.24
N LYS A 50 6.60 -10.10 -3.37
CA LYS A 50 5.92 -10.10 -4.69
C LYS A 50 4.55 -10.78 -4.66
N THR A 51 4.40 -11.90 -3.93
CA THR A 51 3.12 -12.62 -3.82
C THR A 51 2.05 -11.80 -3.10
N SER A 52 2.40 -11.16 -1.98
CA SER A 52 1.50 -10.26 -1.24
C SER A 52 1.14 -9.03 -2.08
N MET A 53 2.10 -8.46 -2.82
CA MET A 53 1.87 -7.35 -3.74
C MET A 53 0.88 -7.73 -4.86
N GLN A 54 1.07 -8.91 -5.47
CA GLN A 54 0.15 -9.40 -6.50
C GLN A 54 -1.26 -9.61 -5.95
N LYS A 55 -1.40 -10.16 -4.73
CA LYS A 55 -2.71 -10.29 -4.09
C LYS A 55 -3.38 -8.95 -3.90
N LEU A 56 -2.69 -7.95 -3.35
CA LEU A 56 -3.22 -6.58 -3.17
C LEU A 56 -3.64 -5.95 -4.51
N LYS A 57 -2.87 -6.17 -5.58
CA LYS A 57 -3.21 -5.72 -6.93
C LYS A 57 -4.48 -6.41 -7.45
N ASN A 58 -4.58 -7.73 -7.30
CA ASN A 58 -5.72 -8.52 -7.79
C ASN A 58 -7.05 -8.16 -7.10
N ILE A 59 -7.03 -7.82 -5.81
CA ILE A 59 -8.23 -7.39 -5.07
C ILE A 59 -8.51 -5.89 -5.22
N GLY A 60 -7.76 -5.19 -6.09
CA GLY A 60 -7.99 -3.77 -6.40
C GLY A 60 -7.52 -2.78 -5.33
N VAL A 61 -6.75 -3.20 -4.33
CA VAL A 61 -6.27 -2.29 -3.26
C VAL A 61 -5.27 -1.26 -3.81
N LEU A 62 -4.51 -1.61 -4.84
CA LEU A 62 -3.45 -0.75 -5.41
C LEU A 62 -3.89 0.00 -6.67
N LYS A 63 -5.18 -0.01 -7.03
CA LYS A 63 -5.67 0.51 -8.32
C LYS A 63 -5.48 2.03 -8.50
N GLU A 64 -5.38 2.77 -7.42
CA GLU A 64 -5.21 4.23 -7.42
C GLU A 64 -3.73 4.65 -7.36
N LEU A 65 -2.79 3.69 -7.41
CA LEU A 65 -1.36 3.97 -7.41
C LEU A 65 -0.75 3.66 -8.77
N ASP A 66 0.07 4.58 -9.26
CA ASP A 66 0.94 4.34 -10.42
C ASP A 66 1.96 3.22 -10.10
N GLU A 67 2.44 2.52 -11.14
CA GLU A 67 3.44 1.46 -10.98
C GLU A 67 4.77 2.00 -10.40
N THR A 68 5.16 3.21 -10.82
CA THR A 68 6.42 3.85 -10.44
C THR A 68 6.22 5.33 -10.17
N ASP A 69 7.10 5.91 -9.35
CA ASP A 69 7.11 7.36 -9.14
C ASP A 69 7.40 8.08 -10.48
N GLN A 70 6.58 9.05 -10.84
CA GLN A 70 6.83 9.88 -12.02
C GLN A 70 7.95 10.87 -11.69
N ILE A 71 9.05 10.81 -12.44
CA ILE A 71 10.10 11.83 -12.39
C ILE A 71 9.62 12.98 -13.26
N SER A 72 9.02 14.00 -12.66
CA SER A 72 8.78 15.26 -13.37
C SER A 72 10.11 16.01 -13.41
N PHE A 73 10.80 15.95 -14.55
CA PHE A 73 11.93 16.84 -14.81
C PHE A 73 11.34 18.21 -15.13
N ASP A 74 11.32 19.11 -14.14
CA ASP A 74 11.10 20.52 -14.38
C ASP A 74 12.36 21.05 -15.09
N LEU A 75 12.39 20.90 -16.42
CA LEU A 75 13.34 21.61 -17.25
C LEU A 75 12.86 23.06 -17.28
N GLY A 76 13.30 23.85 -16.31
CA GLY A 76 13.12 25.31 -16.26
C GLY A 76 13.90 26.02 -17.36
N ILE A 77 13.70 25.61 -18.61
CA ILE A 77 14.11 26.30 -19.83
C ILE A 77 12.94 27.09 -20.41
#